data_AF-A0A2S4LYR5-F1
#
_entry.id   AF-A0A2S4LYR5-F1
#
_cell.length_a   1.000
_cell.length_b   1.000
_cell.length_c   1.000
_cell.angle_alpha   90.00
_cell.angle_beta   90.00
_cell.angle_gamma   90.00
#
_symmetry.space_group_name_H-M   'P 1'
#
loop_
_entity.id
_entity.type
_entity.pdbx_description
1 polymer ?
#
loop_
_entity_poly.entity_id
_entity_poly.type
_entity_poly.pdbx_seq_one_letter_code
_entity_poly.pdbx_strand_id
1 'polypeptide(L)'
;MGRLLLGAIRSGLWGLLLGPLIALLLVFAAMIFDPKCGVGDSGGCAMGLVTAPLAIALPSFGLFFAIGLARGLWRQRPRDLRASIERLRNWGRDD
;
A
#
# COMPACT_ATOMS: atom_id res chain seq x y z
N MET A 1 4.01 19.23 -4.37
CA MET A 1 3.46 18.33 -3.34
C MET A 1 2.09 17.72 -3.69
N GLY A 2 1.07 18.50 -4.05
CA GLY A 2 -0.31 18.00 -4.24
C GLY A 2 -0.46 16.82 -5.23
N ARG A 3 0.16 16.88 -6.41
CA ARG A 3 0.13 15.76 -7.39
C ARG A 3 0.81 14.48 -6.87
N LEU A 4 1.81 14.63 -5.99
CA LEU A 4 2.57 13.53 -5.40
C LEU A 4 1.70 12.81 -4.37
N LEU A 5 1.05 13.57 -3.48
CA LEU A 5 0.08 13.05 -2.51
C LEU A 5 -1.13 12.41 -3.20
N LEU A 6 -1.69 13.03 -4.24
CA LEU A 6 -2.81 12.46 -4.99
C LEU A 6 -2.42 11.13 -5.66
N GLY A 7 -1.19 11.03 -6.19
CA GLY A 7 -0.65 9.78 -6.73
C GLY A 7 -0.50 8.69 -5.66
N ALA A 8 -0.03 9.05 -4.47
CA ALA A 8 0.10 8.13 -3.34
C ALA A 8 -1.27 7.70 -2.77
N ILE A 9 -2.24 8.60 -2.69
CA ILE A 9 -3.62 8.27 -2.29
C ILE A 9 -4.21 7.29 -3.30
N ARG A 10 -4.03 7.53 -4.61
CA ARG A 10 -4.51 6.63 -5.65
C ARG A 10 -3.86 5.24 -5.55
N SER A 11 -2.56 5.15 -5.24
CA SER A 11 -1.94 3.85 -5.00
C SER A 11 -2.48 3.19 -3.72
N GLY A 12 -2.66 3.95 -2.64
CA GLY A 12 -3.30 3.47 -1.42
C GLY A 12 -4.70 2.90 -1.66
N LEU A 13 -5.54 3.58 -2.46
CA LEU A 13 -6.87 3.10 -2.84
C LEU A 13 -6.82 1.76 -3.60
N TRP A 14 -5.80 1.55 -4.44
CA TRP A 14 -5.56 0.24 -5.05
C TRP A 14 -5.23 -0.82 -3.99
N GLY A 15 -4.43 -0.48 -2.98
CA GLY A 15 -4.15 -1.36 -1.84
C GLY A 15 -5.40 -1.71 -1.03
N LEU A 16 -6.31 -0.74 -0.85
CA LEU A 16 -7.59 -0.93 -0.16
C LEU A 16 -8.52 -1.91 -0.90
N LEU A 17 -8.39 -2.03 -2.22
CA LEU A 17 -9.14 -2.98 -3.03
C LEU A 17 -8.43 -4.35 -3.11
N LEU A 18 -7.14 -4.33 -3.45
CA LEU A 18 -6.35 -5.53 -3.71
C LEU A 18 -6.09 -6.34 -2.44
N GLY A 19 -5.84 -5.70 -1.31
CA GLY A 19 -5.58 -6.38 -0.04
C GLY A 19 -6.74 -7.29 0.39
N PRO A 20 -7.95 -6.73 0.57
CA PRO A 20 -9.14 -7.51 0.90
C PRO A 20 -9.47 -8.60 -0.13
N LEU A 21 -9.28 -8.31 -1.42
CA LEU A 21 -9.48 -9.29 -2.49
C LEU A 21 -8.52 -10.48 -2.37
N ILE A 22 -7.23 -10.22 -2.13
CA ILE A 22 -6.23 -11.28 -1.92
C ILE A 22 -6.55 -12.07 -0.65
N ALA A 23 -6.94 -11.42 0.45
CA ALA A 23 -7.34 -12.11 1.67
C ALA A 23 -8.54 -13.04 1.45
N LEU A 24 -9.56 -12.60 0.69
CA LEU A 24 -10.68 -13.46 0.30
C LEU A 24 -10.19 -14.68 -0.48
N LEU A 25 -9.36 -14.48 -1.52
CA LEU A 25 -8.82 -15.59 -2.32
C LEU A 25 -8.02 -16.59 -1.47
N LEU A 26 -7.26 -16.11 -0.49
CA LEU A 26 -6.52 -16.97 0.43
C LEU A 26 -7.44 -17.77 1.36
N VAL A 27 -8.51 -17.16 1.87
CA VAL A 27 -9.50 -17.88 2.69
C VAL A 27 -10.24 -18.93 1.87
N PHE A 28 -10.62 -18.61 0.63
CA PHE A 28 -11.21 -19.60 -0.28
C PHE A 28 -10.25 -20.74 -0.61
N ALA A 29 -8.97 -20.42 -0.85
CA ALA A 29 -7.95 -21.44 -1.03
C ALA A 29 -7.84 -22.33 0.22
N ALA A 30 -7.84 -21.76 1.42
CA ALA A 30 -7.81 -22.52 2.66
C ALA A 30 -9.04 -23.43 2.80
N MET A 31 -10.24 -22.98 2.45
CA MET A 31 -11.45 -23.82 2.47
C MET A 31 -11.40 -25.00 1.46
N ILE A 32 -10.74 -24.81 0.31
CA ILE A 32 -10.66 -25.86 -0.72
C ILE A 32 -9.57 -26.88 -0.38
N PHE A 33 -8.43 -26.43 0.14
CA PHE A 33 -7.24 -27.26 0.33
C PHE A 33 -7.05 -27.76 1.76
N ASP A 34 -7.68 -27.15 2.78
CA ASP A 34 -7.58 -27.58 4.17
C ASP A 34 -8.85 -28.35 4.61
N PRO A 35 -8.77 -29.66 4.86
CA PRO A 35 -9.91 -30.46 5.31
C PRO A 35 -10.43 -30.07 6.70
N LYS A 36 -9.69 -29.27 7.48
CA LYS A 36 -10.16 -28.71 8.75
C LYS A 36 -11.12 -27.54 8.56
N CYS A 37 -11.08 -26.90 7.39
CA CYS A 37 -11.95 -25.77 7.05
C CYS A 37 -13.21 -26.24 6.30
N GLY A 38 -14.02 -27.04 7.00
CA GLY A 38 -15.28 -27.61 6.51
C GLY A 38 -16.53 -26.86 6.98
N VAL A 39 -17.68 -27.28 6.43
CA VAL A 39 -19.01 -26.75 6.82
C VAL A 39 -19.27 -26.97 8.32
N GLY A 40 -19.57 -25.89 9.05
CA GLY A 40 -19.83 -25.91 10.50
C GLY A 40 -18.75 -25.24 11.35
N ASP A 41 -17.61 -24.89 10.77
CA ASP A 41 -16.54 -24.16 11.47
C ASP A 41 -16.87 -22.66 11.64
N SER A 42 -17.75 -22.37 12.59
CA SER A 42 -18.30 -21.01 12.83
C SER A 42 -17.28 -20.01 13.37
N GLY A 43 -16.15 -20.48 13.90
CA GLY A 43 -15.08 -19.65 14.47
C GLY A 43 -13.80 -19.59 13.63
N GLY A 44 -13.55 -20.58 12.78
CA GLY A 44 -12.34 -20.64 11.95
C GLY A 44 -12.55 -20.05 10.55
N CYS A 45 -12.36 -20.86 9.51
CA CYS A 45 -12.28 -20.37 8.13
C CYS A 45 -13.53 -19.61 7.66
N ALA A 46 -14.72 -19.95 8.16
CA ALA A 46 -15.95 -19.23 7.81
C ALA A 46 -15.97 -17.80 8.37
N MET A 47 -15.48 -17.60 9.60
CA MET A 47 -15.32 -16.26 10.17
C MET A 47 -14.21 -15.47 9.44
N GLY A 48 -13.17 -16.19 9.00
CA GLY A 48 -12.07 -15.66 8.19
C GLY A 48 -12.50 -14.96 6.90
N LEU A 49 -13.63 -15.38 6.28
CA LEU A 49 -14.18 -14.75 5.07
C LEU A 49 -14.50 -13.26 5.27
N VAL A 50 -14.85 -12.87 6.50
CA VAL A 50 -15.22 -11.49 6.84
C VAL A 50 -14.08 -10.80 7.59
N THR A 51 -13.48 -11.48 8.57
CA THR A 51 -12.48 -10.86 9.44
C THR A 51 -11.15 -10.62 8.74
N ALA A 52 -10.68 -11.53 7.88
CA ALA A 52 -9.38 -11.36 7.23
C ALA A 52 -9.36 -10.18 6.23
N PRO A 53 -10.37 -9.99 5.35
CA PRO A 53 -10.43 -8.84 4.47
C PRO A 53 -10.55 -7.51 5.23
N LEU A 54 -11.33 -7.47 6.31
CA LEU A 54 -11.45 -6.27 7.16
C LEU A 54 -10.14 -5.93 7.87
N ALA A 55 -9.48 -6.94 8.44
CA ALA A 55 -8.22 -6.76 9.16
C ALA A 55 -7.09 -6.27 8.24
N ILE A 56 -7.05 -6.72 6.98
CA ILE A 56 -5.99 -6.36 6.04
C ILE A 56 -6.26 -5.07 5.25
N ALA A 57 -7.49 -4.55 5.24
CA ALA A 57 -7.87 -3.41 4.40
C ALA A 57 -7.00 -2.17 4.65
N LEU A 58 -6.97 -1.68 5.89
CA LEU A 58 -6.18 -0.51 6.29
C LEU A 58 -4.66 -0.75 6.17
N PRO A 59 -4.10 -1.88 6.64
CA PRO A 59 -2.70 -2.21 6.39
C PRO A 59 -2.31 -2.19 4.91
N SER A 60 -3.16 -2.73 4.03
CA SER A 60 -2.90 -2.79 2.59
C SER A 60 -2.94 -1.40 1.96
N PHE A 61 -3.86 -0.54 2.39
CA PHE A 61 -3.86 0.87 2.00
C PHE A 61 -2.55 1.55 2.41
N GLY A 62 -2.14 1.39 3.68
CA GLY A 62 -0.92 2.00 4.22
C GLY A 62 0.33 1.57 3.45
N LEU A 63 0.45 0.28 3.15
CA LEU A 63 1.57 -0.28 2.38
C LEU A 63 1.64 0.33 0.97
N PHE A 64 0.52 0.33 0.23
CA PHE A 64 0.50 0.84 -1.13
C PHE A 64 0.64 2.36 -1.21
N PHE A 65 0.10 3.08 -0.22
CA PHE A 65 0.30 4.52 -0.07
C PHE A 65 1.79 4.82 0.14
N ALA A 66 2.45 4.12 1.07
CA ALA A 66 3.86 4.29 1.36
C ALA A 66 4.74 4.00 0.13
N ILE A 67 4.45 2.93 -0.61
CA ILE A 67 5.14 2.59 -1.86
C ILE A 67 4.93 3.68 -2.93
N GLY A 68 3.71 4.18 -3.09
CA GLY A 68 3.41 5.25 -4.05
C GLY A 68 4.10 6.56 -3.70
N LEU A 69 4.10 6.91 -2.41
CA LEU A 69 4.80 8.08 -1.88
C LEU A 69 6.31 7.95 -2.11
N ALA A 70 6.91 6.83 -1.73
CA ALA A 70 8.33 6.56 -1.92
C ALA A 70 8.74 6.62 -3.39
N ARG A 71 7.95 6.01 -4.30
CA ARG A 71 8.19 6.10 -5.75
C ARG A 71 8.07 7.53 -6.28
N GLY A 72 7.10 8.30 -5.79
CA GLY A 72 6.90 9.70 -6.16
C GLY A 72 8.08 10.58 -5.74
N LEU A 73 8.56 10.41 -4.51
CA LEU A 73 9.76 11.07 -3.98
C LEU A 73 11.01 10.65 -4.75
N TRP A 74 11.17 9.36 -5.03
CA TRP A 74 12.31 8.84 -5.77
C TRP A 74 12.40 9.41 -7.19
N ARG A 75 11.26 9.60 -7.86
CA ARG A 75 11.20 10.20 -9.20
C ARG A 75 11.49 11.70 -9.21
N GLN A 76 11.22 12.38 -8.09
CA GLN A 76 11.52 13.82 -7.93
C GLN A 76 12.96 14.06 -7.44
N ARG A 77 13.71 12.99 -7.14
CA ARG A 77 15.10 13.11 -6.74
C ARG A 77 15.90 13.74 -7.90
N PRO A 78 16.62 14.85 -7.67
CA PRO A 78 17.41 15.46 -8.72
C PRO A 78 18.46 14.48 -9.21
N ARG A 79 18.55 14.30 -10.53
CA ARG A 79 19.56 13.44 -11.17
C ARG A 79 20.98 13.93 -10.90
N ASP A 80 21.13 15.23 -10.64
CA ASP A 80 22.41 15.86 -10.33
C ASP A 80 22.36 16.53 -8.95
N LEU A 81 22.79 15.76 -7.95
CA LEU A 81 22.85 16.19 -6.55
C LEU A 81 23.82 17.35 -6.36
N ARG A 82 24.93 17.40 -7.11
CA ARG A 82 25.93 18.48 -7.02
C ARG A 82 25.35 19.80 -7.47
N ALA A 83 24.70 19.85 -8.62
CA ALA A 83 24.05 21.05 -9.12
C ALA A 83 22.95 21.56 -8.17
N SER A 84 22.23 20.64 -7.51
CA SER A 84 21.20 20.99 -6.53
C SER A 84 21.78 21.56 -5.24
N ILE A 85 22.90 21.01 -4.75
CA ILE A 85 23.63 21.50 -3.58
C ILE A 85 24.25 22.88 -3.86
N GLU A 86 24.85 23.09 -5.04
CA GLU A 86 25.39 24.40 -5.41
C GLU A 86 24.30 25.47 -5.53
N ARG A 87 23.15 25.11 -6.12
CA ARG A 87 22.00 26.01 -6.22
C ARG A 87 21.43 26.36 -4.85
N LEU A 88 21.40 25.43 -3.89
CA LEU A 88 21.02 25.70 -2.50
C LEU A 88 22.08 26.54 -1.76
N ARG A 89 23.37 26.29 -1.99
CA ARG A 89 24.48 27.04 -1.37
C ARG A 89 24.50 28.50 -1.82
N ASN A 90 24.12 28.77 -3.06
CA ASN A 90 24.03 30.12 -3.61
C ASN A 90 22.63 30.74 -3.46
N TRP A 91 21.67 30.01 -2.87
CA TRP A 91 20.32 30.53 -2.64
C TRP A 91 20.37 31.57 -1.52
N GLY A 92 20.07 32.82 -1.85
CA GLY A 92 20.20 33.97 -0.94
C GLY A 92 21.49 34.78 -1.12
N ARG A 93 22.23 34.58 -2.22
CA ARG A 93 23.39 35.41 -2.59
C ARG A 93 23.08 36.47 -3.67
N ASP A 94 21.82 36.60 -4.05
CA ASP A 94 21.34 37.69 -4.90
C ASP A 94 20.75 38.77 -3.98
N ASP A 95 21.50 39.87 -3.88
CA ASP A 95 21.34 41.17 -3.19
C ASP A 95 21.32 41.23 -1.65
#